data_AF-A0A3M7SSC0-F1
#
_entry.id   AF-A0A3M7SSC0-F1
#
_cell.length_a   1.000
_cell.length_b   1.000
_cell.length_c   1.000
_cell.angle_alpha   90.00
_cell.angle_beta   90.00
_cell.angle_gamma   90.00
#
_symmetry.space_group_name_H-M   'P 1'
#
loop_
_entity.id
_entity.type
_entity.pdbx_description
1 polymer ?
#
loop_
_entity_poly.entity_id
_entity_poly.type
_entity_poly.pdbx_seq_one_letter_code
_entity_poly.pdbx_strand_id
1 'polypeptide(L)'
;MLNRSCLAQSCLKFSSIVPDDANIFIDQNEDLTGDQITEYIRLYLRHLINYLSLFVSQNDMLKRKFECNVKKYLNLLARDEQKSDVYKFQKNPSLQNVNLGRCYYCHLADYKYKSSSEPEFSLDKKFNEYSKFCTRFGLIGSDTSLKLDTNFAEKYPNLTNLLLINVPLCIDSPVFFKLFNSLIEVKLLNNDLELLPDSLLEIDGLKTLSFNNRLKSDNLSFEHLTSLEFLELENLELKKNNKIIHLPGSIKTLKVSRSSFDYFCFDLNPESIVELKLSGIPLMDMDKYGKIDSLISFDNLKNEFKKSKIIKEYQVRKLFNNFDWNSNGYLETREITKINAFIFKKYLRLGPNIPEIIFKMVNIKTLDLSFQSIEQIPDEIENLKNLKSLILNNCILLENISPKLANLSINKLDLNNCLSLVTPPSEVVKRGFNSVLTYLKRLLSGSVELKRTKLMLVGLGQAGKTSLLRTLKGEQCDESTELTDGIEIDDWIIDLEDGSNLTFSMWDFAGQSVYYNTHQFFLSSRGVYLLVWNVRLGSEYAGLEFWLSSISVHAPGAPVFVVGTHVDQVFKYTLDEEDLKSRFKDIVGFHFVSSKTGEGIEQLKQKIIEATLEEKYIDEKIPAT
;
A
#
# COMPACT_ATOMS: atom_id res chain seq x y z
N MET A 1 33.16 53.87 -4.73
CA MET A 1 31.95 54.00 -3.87
C MET A 1 30.77 54.24 -4.79
N LEU A 2 29.60 53.62 -4.51
CA LEU A 2 28.44 53.30 -5.39
C LEU A 2 28.60 51.91 -6.05
N ASN A 3 27.63 50.98 -6.07
CA ASN A 3 26.24 50.99 -5.61
C ASN A 3 25.77 49.54 -5.32
N ARG A 4 24.95 49.37 -4.28
CA ARG A 4 24.14 48.18 -4.00
C ARG A 4 22.93 48.19 -4.95
N SER A 5 22.96 47.54 -6.13
CA SER A 5 21.72 47.32 -6.92
C SER A 5 21.85 46.41 -8.16
N CYS A 6 22.62 45.31 -8.17
CA CYS A 6 22.58 44.43 -9.36
C CYS A 6 22.79 42.91 -9.15
N LEU A 7 22.91 42.43 -7.90
CA LEU A 7 22.97 40.98 -7.60
C LEU A 7 21.88 40.51 -6.62
N ALA A 8 21.06 41.44 -6.12
CA ALA A 8 19.98 41.17 -5.17
C ALA A 8 18.58 41.10 -5.80
N GLN A 9 18.46 41.15 -7.13
CA GLN A 9 17.16 41.10 -7.83
C GLN A 9 16.99 39.96 -8.85
N SER A 10 17.95 39.03 -8.95
CA SER A 10 17.80 37.82 -9.77
C SER A 10 17.61 36.53 -8.97
N CYS A 11 17.63 36.58 -7.62
CA CYS A 11 17.37 35.41 -6.77
C CYS A 11 16.10 35.53 -5.92
N LEU A 12 15.33 36.62 -6.06
CA LEU A 12 13.96 36.73 -5.55
C LEU A 12 12.95 36.32 -6.64
N LYS A 13 12.99 35.03 -6.97
CA LYS A 13 11.85 34.22 -7.45
C LYS A 13 11.86 32.86 -6.72
N PHE A 14 12.26 32.88 -5.45
CA PHE A 14 12.11 31.78 -4.49
C PHE A 14 10.72 31.86 -3.82
N SER A 15 9.70 31.51 -4.60
CA SER A 15 8.40 31.03 -4.15
C SER A 15 7.86 30.31 -5.38
N SER A 16 7.81 29.00 -5.41
CA SER A 16 6.89 28.17 -4.63
C SER A 16 7.10 26.73 -5.10
N ILE A 17 6.78 25.76 -4.24
CA ILE A 17 6.59 24.33 -4.58
C ILE A 17 7.90 23.51 -4.61
N VAL A 18 8.10 22.71 -3.55
CA VAL A 18 8.60 21.33 -3.71
C VAL A 18 7.48 20.60 -4.47
N PRO A 19 7.67 20.02 -5.67
CA PRO A 19 8.56 18.88 -5.91
C PRO A 19 9.26 18.89 -7.30
N ASP A 20 9.89 17.75 -7.59
CA ASP A 20 10.36 17.25 -8.90
C ASP A 20 11.77 17.62 -9.41
N ASP A 21 12.50 16.53 -9.69
CA ASP A 21 13.67 16.33 -10.54
C ASP A 21 15.00 17.03 -10.22
N ALA A 22 15.91 16.24 -9.62
CA ALA A 22 17.35 16.50 -9.65
C ALA A 22 18.12 15.19 -9.92
N ASN A 23 17.86 14.58 -11.07
CA ASN A 23 18.78 13.63 -11.68
C ASN A 23 19.95 14.40 -12.30
N ILE A 24 21.15 13.86 -12.16
CA ILE A 24 22.26 14.22 -13.05
C ILE A 24 22.75 12.98 -13.77
N PHE A 25 22.93 13.16 -15.07
CA PHE A 25 23.53 12.23 -16.01
C PHE A 25 25.05 12.36 -16.06
N ILE A 26 25.70 11.21 -16.15
CA ILE A 26 27.03 11.02 -16.72
C ILE A 26 26.79 10.67 -18.21
N ASP A 27 27.65 11.13 -19.10
CA ASP A 27 27.46 11.00 -20.56
C ASP A 27 27.15 9.54 -20.94
N GLN A 28 26.15 9.37 -21.82
CA GLN A 28 25.35 8.14 -21.95
C GLN A 28 26.07 6.90 -22.51
N ASN A 29 27.40 6.86 -22.60
CA ASN A 29 28.09 5.80 -23.35
C ASN A 29 29.39 5.23 -22.77
N GLU A 30 29.76 5.49 -21.50
CA GLU A 30 30.96 4.87 -20.92
C GLU A 30 30.72 4.26 -19.53
N ASP A 31 31.17 3.00 -19.36
CA ASP A 31 31.24 2.34 -18.06
C ASP A 31 32.15 3.12 -17.11
N LEU A 32 31.69 3.37 -15.88
CA LEU A 32 32.51 3.98 -14.85
C LEU A 32 33.32 2.90 -14.13
N THR A 33 34.64 3.05 -14.15
CA THR A 33 35.61 2.22 -13.43
C THR A 33 35.88 2.78 -12.03
N GLY A 34 36.35 1.91 -11.11
CA GLY A 34 36.78 2.30 -9.77
C GLY A 34 37.81 3.44 -9.77
N ASP A 35 38.68 3.50 -10.79
CA ASP A 35 39.67 4.55 -10.98
C ASP A 35 39.07 5.91 -11.37
N GLN A 36 38.03 5.94 -12.22
CA GLN A 36 37.34 7.18 -12.60
C GLN A 36 36.56 7.77 -11.42
N ILE A 37 35.89 6.93 -10.62
CA ILE A 37 35.23 7.34 -9.37
C ILE A 37 36.26 7.92 -8.41
N THR A 38 37.38 7.22 -8.26
CA THR A 38 38.48 7.61 -7.39
C THR A 38 39.01 8.99 -7.75
N GLU A 39 39.19 9.26 -9.04
CA GLU A 39 39.64 10.57 -9.51
C GLU A 39 38.59 11.65 -9.29
N TYR A 40 37.30 11.34 -9.45
CA TYR A 40 36.21 12.25 -9.14
C TYR A 40 36.18 12.63 -7.65
N ILE A 41 36.30 11.65 -6.74
CA ILE A 41 36.41 11.89 -5.30
C ILE A 41 37.65 12.74 -4.99
N ARG A 42 38.80 12.42 -5.59
CA ARG A 42 40.05 13.19 -5.41
C ARG A 42 39.92 14.63 -5.87
N LEU A 43 39.34 14.88 -7.05
CA LEU A 43 39.11 16.22 -7.58
C LEU A 43 38.15 17.01 -6.70
N TYR A 44 37.08 16.36 -6.23
CA TYR A 44 36.17 16.96 -5.27
C TYR A 44 36.86 17.33 -3.95
N LEU A 45 37.64 16.41 -3.37
CA LEU A 45 38.44 16.68 -2.17
C LEU A 45 39.42 17.81 -2.40
N ARG A 46 40.04 17.90 -3.57
CA ARG A 46 40.93 19.00 -3.96
C ARG A 46 40.19 20.34 -4.04
N HIS A 47 39.00 20.36 -4.65
CA HIS A 47 38.15 21.55 -4.71
C HIS A 47 37.65 21.97 -3.34
N LEU A 48 37.25 21.01 -2.49
CA LEU A 48 36.86 21.25 -1.10
C LEU A 48 38.04 21.82 -0.31
N ILE A 49 39.23 21.23 -0.43
CA ILE A 49 40.47 21.72 0.19
C ILE A 49 40.80 23.14 -0.29
N ASN A 50 40.65 23.44 -1.58
CA ASN A 50 40.89 24.79 -2.13
C ASN A 50 39.85 25.81 -1.66
N TYR A 51 38.58 25.41 -1.56
CA TYR A 51 37.53 26.25 -1.00
C TYR A 51 37.78 26.52 0.50
N LEU A 52 38.21 25.49 1.23
CA LEU A 52 38.56 25.59 2.64
C LEU A 52 39.85 26.39 2.85
N SER A 53 40.84 26.32 1.97
CA SER A 53 42.07 27.11 2.06
C SER A 53 41.80 28.60 1.81
N LEU A 54 40.90 28.94 0.89
CA LEU A 54 40.39 30.30 0.71
C LEU A 54 39.68 30.84 1.96
N PHE A 55 38.95 29.98 2.69
CA PHE A 55 38.25 30.36 3.93
C PHE A 55 39.20 30.47 5.14
N VAL A 56 40.16 29.54 5.25
CA VAL A 56 41.19 29.49 6.29
C VAL A 56 42.18 30.66 6.19
N SER A 57 42.32 31.27 5.01
CA SER A 57 43.12 32.50 4.82
C SER A 57 42.64 33.69 5.67
N GLN A 58 41.45 33.62 6.26
CA GLN A 58 40.88 34.66 7.12
C GLN A 58 41.01 34.37 8.64
N ASN A 59 41.61 33.25 9.06
CA ASN A 59 41.69 32.88 10.47
C ASN A 59 42.94 32.03 10.82
N ASP A 60 44.00 32.70 11.31
CA ASP A 60 45.36 32.14 11.47
C ASP A 60 45.48 30.99 12.50
N MET A 61 44.56 30.87 13.45
CA MET A 61 44.60 29.81 14.47
C MET A 61 44.07 28.48 13.92
N LEU A 62 43.05 28.51 13.06
CA LEU A 62 42.51 27.35 12.36
C LEU A 62 43.47 26.85 11.28
N LYS A 63 44.21 27.77 10.65
CA LYS A 63 45.24 27.50 9.64
C LYS A 63 46.29 26.49 10.09
N ARG A 64 46.84 26.63 11.30
CA ARG A 64 47.92 25.74 11.78
C ARG A 64 47.46 24.31 12.10
N LYS A 65 46.22 24.13 12.57
CA LYS A 65 45.64 22.78 12.80
C LYS A 65 45.19 22.11 11.50
N PHE A 66 44.67 22.88 10.55
CA PHE A 66 44.14 22.37 9.28
C PHE A 66 45.27 22.06 8.26
N GLU A 67 46.32 22.89 8.21
CA GLU A 67 47.46 22.71 7.29
C GLU A 67 48.21 21.39 7.51
N CYS A 68 48.23 20.83 8.71
CA CYS A 68 48.95 19.57 8.98
C CYS A 68 48.24 18.35 8.38
N ASN A 69 46.90 18.27 8.50
CA ASN A 69 46.11 17.19 7.92
C ASN A 69 45.93 17.37 6.41
N VAL A 70 45.74 18.61 5.95
CA VAL A 70 45.63 18.94 4.53
C VAL A 70 46.95 18.78 3.81
N LYS A 71 48.12 19.13 4.38
CA LYS A 71 49.43 18.84 3.77
C LYS A 71 49.68 17.35 3.60
N LYS A 72 49.25 16.52 4.56
CA LYS A 72 49.38 15.06 4.45
C LYS A 72 48.58 14.51 3.27
N TYR A 73 47.35 14.99 3.07
CA TYR A 73 46.50 14.63 1.93
C TYR A 73 46.95 15.28 0.61
N LEU A 74 47.39 16.53 0.62
CA LEU A 74 47.94 17.22 -0.56
C LEU A 74 49.25 16.59 -1.04
N ASN A 75 50.11 16.13 -0.13
CA ASN A 75 51.33 15.39 -0.49
C ASN A 75 51.04 14.01 -1.08
N LEU A 76 49.91 13.40 -0.73
CA LEU A 76 49.40 12.17 -1.38
C LEU A 76 48.81 12.47 -2.76
N LEU A 77 48.14 13.62 -2.94
CA LEU A 77 47.55 14.07 -4.21
C LEU A 77 48.56 14.66 -5.19
N ALA A 78 49.69 15.22 -4.71
CA ALA A 78 50.70 15.89 -5.54
C ALA A 78 51.70 14.95 -6.24
N ARG A 79 51.63 13.63 -5.97
CA ARG A 79 52.54 12.64 -6.55
C ARG A 79 52.07 12.04 -7.87
N ASP A 80 50.83 12.28 -8.29
CA ASP A 80 50.29 11.78 -9.57
C ASP A 80 50.10 12.95 -10.55
N GLU A 81 50.84 12.92 -11.65
CA GLU A 81 50.70 13.87 -12.75
C GLU A 81 49.34 13.70 -13.45
N GLN A 82 48.76 14.84 -13.85
CA GLN A 82 47.45 15.05 -14.47
C GLN A 82 47.24 14.31 -15.81
N LYS A 83 47.09 12.98 -15.78
CA LYS A 83 46.89 12.14 -16.97
C LYS A 83 45.54 11.39 -17.02
N SER A 84 44.59 11.69 -16.15
CA SER A 84 43.26 11.09 -16.21
C SER A 84 42.38 11.75 -17.28
N ASP A 85 41.75 10.93 -18.14
CA ASP A 85 40.81 11.38 -19.16
C ASP A 85 39.54 12.03 -18.57
N VAL A 86 39.23 11.76 -17.30
CA VAL A 86 38.18 12.45 -16.51
C VAL A 86 38.46 13.95 -16.38
N TYR A 87 39.74 14.34 -16.26
CA TYR A 87 40.15 15.75 -16.16
C TYR A 87 40.03 16.48 -17.50
N LYS A 88 40.15 15.76 -18.63
CA LYS A 88 39.93 16.30 -19.97
C LYS A 88 38.44 16.50 -20.26
N PHE A 89 37.59 15.62 -19.73
CA PHE A 89 36.13 15.69 -19.87
C PHE A 89 35.53 16.96 -19.24
N GLN A 90 36.11 17.46 -18.15
CA GLN A 90 35.67 18.71 -17.49
C GLN A 90 35.97 20.00 -18.28
N LYS A 91 36.78 19.94 -19.36
CA LYS A 91 37.25 21.12 -20.08
C LYS A 91 36.50 21.42 -21.39
N ASN A 92 35.38 20.76 -21.67
CA ASN A 92 34.63 21.00 -22.90
C ASN A 92 33.62 22.17 -22.75
N PRO A 93 33.75 23.30 -23.47
CA PRO A 93 32.97 24.52 -23.21
C PRO A 93 31.50 24.49 -23.70
N SER A 94 31.04 23.41 -24.33
CA SER A 94 29.74 23.35 -25.01
C SER A 94 28.57 22.81 -24.16
N LEU A 95 28.78 22.50 -22.88
CA LEU A 95 27.71 22.04 -21.98
C LEU A 95 27.33 23.14 -20.96
N GLN A 96 26.69 24.21 -21.44
CA GLN A 96 26.14 25.27 -20.58
C GLN A 96 24.68 25.06 -20.14
N ASN A 97 24.01 23.97 -20.54
CA ASN A 97 22.58 23.77 -20.26
C ASN A 97 22.17 22.34 -19.87
N VAL A 98 23.01 21.58 -19.16
CA VAL A 98 22.59 20.28 -18.59
C VAL A 98 23.18 20.10 -17.19
N ASN A 99 22.29 19.78 -16.23
CA ASN A 99 22.53 19.67 -14.80
C ASN A 99 23.60 18.61 -14.47
N LEU A 100 24.64 19.00 -13.71
CA LEU A 100 25.76 18.17 -13.23
C LEU A 100 25.78 18.06 -11.68
N GLY A 101 26.08 16.87 -11.13
CA GLY A 101 25.51 16.33 -9.90
C GLY A 101 26.53 16.07 -8.81
N ARG A 102 26.05 16.09 -7.56
CA ARG A 102 26.88 16.06 -6.36
C ARG A 102 26.84 14.68 -5.68
N CYS A 103 27.92 14.34 -4.96
CA CYS A 103 27.91 13.27 -3.95
C CYS A 103 26.69 13.43 -3.00
N TYR A 104 25.93 12.34 -2.76
CA TYR A 104 24.67 12.34 -1.99
C TYR A 104 24.79 13.06 -0.65
N TYR A 105 25.88 12.77 0.06
CA TYR A 105 26.14 13.34 1.37
C TYR A 105 26.47 14.84 1.33
N CYS A 106 27.05 15.31 0.22
CA CYS A 106 27.28 16.74 -0.02
C CYS A 106 25.96 17.48 -0.29
N HIS A 107 25.07 16.86 -1.08
CA HIS A 107 23.73 17.39 -1.30
C HIS A 107 22.92 17.48 0.01
N LEU A 108 23.00 16.44 0.86
CA LEU A 108 22.35 16.44 2.17
C LEU A 108 22.91 17.53 3.09
N ALA A 109 24.23 17.78 3.07
CA ALA A 109 24.87 18.83 3.85
C ALA A 109 24.41 20.23 3.41
N ASP A 110 24.36 20.45 2.10
CA ASP A 110 23.93 21.73 1.51
C ASP A 110 22.43 21.97 1.74
N TYR A 111 21.61 20.92 1.69
CA TYR A 111 20.18 20.99 2.02
C TYR A 111 19.95 21.31 3.49
N LYS A 112 20.62 20.61 4.42
CA LYS A 112 20.55 20.91 5.87
C LYS A 112 21.01 22.33 6.19
N TYR A 113 22.05 22.81 5.50
CA TYR A 113 22.54 24.18 5.63
C TYR A 113 21.53 25.22 5.11
N LYS A 114 20.88 24.97 3.97
CA LYS A 114 19.86 25.86 3.39
C LYS A 114 18.55 25.88 4.20
N SER A 115 18.25 24.81 4.92
CA SER A 115 16.98 24.63 5.66
C SER A 115 17.07 24.97 7.15
N SER A 116 18.26 25.24 7.71
CA SER A 116 18.39 25.65 9.10
C SER A 116 18.08 27.14 9.29
N SER A 117 17.16 27.47 10.20
CA SER A 117 16.83 28.84 10.63
C SER A 117 17.78 29.43 11.68
N GLU A 118 18.84 28.71 12.05
CA GLU A 118 19.83 29.16 13.04
C GLU A 118 20.89 30.07 12.38
N PRO A 119 21.04 31.34 12.81
CA PRO A 119 22.07 32.24 12.30
C PRO A 119 23.50 31.84 12.73
N GLU A 120 23.64 30.83 13.61
CA GLU A 120 24.91 30.33 14.12
C GLU A 120 24.99 28.80 14.00
N PHE A 121 24.75 28.28 12.79
CA PHE A 121 25.25 26.94 12.47
C PHE A 121 26.78 26.98 12.52
N SER A 122 27.37 26.73 13.69
CA SER A 122 28.82 26.89 13.94
C SER A 122 29.61 26.20 12.84
N LEU A 123 30.60 26.90 12.28
CA LEU A 123 31.52 26.35 11.27
C LEU A 123 32.08 24.99 11.71
N ASP A 124 32.31 24.78 13.02
CA ASP A 124 32.75 23.51 13.60
C ASP A 124 31.75 22.35 13.39
N LYS A 125 30.44 22.57 13.53
CA LYS A 125 29.41 21.56 13.18
C LYS A 125 29.41 21.25 11.67
N LYS A 126 29.65 22.25 10.83
CA LYS A 126 29.74 22.09 9.36
C LYS A 126 31.01 21.31 8.97
N PHE A 127 32.15 21.63 9.57
CA PHE A 127 33.41 20.89 9.43
C PHE A 127 33.29 19.45 9.95
N ASN A 128 32.57 19.24 11.06
CA ASN A 128 32.31 17.91 11.59
C ASN A 128 31.47 17.08 10.60
N GLU A 129 30.44 17.66 9.97
CA GLU A 129 29.71 17.01 8.87
C GLU A 129 30.60 16.73 7.65
N TYR A 130 31.46 17.67 7.22
CA TYR A 130 32.39 17.44 6.11
C TYR A 130 33.43 16.35 6.41
N SER A 131 33.94 16.29 7.63
CA SER A 131 34.91 15.27 8.06
C SER A 131 34.33 13.85 8.06
N LYS A 132 33.01 13.72 8.30
CA LYS A 132 32.28 12.45 8.18
C LYS A 132 32.18 11.97 6.72
N PHE A 133 32.39 12.83 5.72
CA PHE A 133 32.36 12.41 4.31
C PHE A 133 33.61 11.67 3.85
N CYS A 134 34.73 11.79 4.56
CA CYS A 134 35.94 11.02 4.24
C CYS A 134 35.79 9.52 4.54
N THR A 135 34.79 9.12 5.33
CA THR A 135 34.48 7.72 5.65
C THR A 135 33.14 7.26 5.06
N ARG A 136 32.48 8.09 4.25
CA ARG A 136 31.17 7.80 3.66
C ARG A 136 31.18 8.00 2.15
N PHE A 137 30.85 6.96 1.41
CA PHE A 137 30.74 7.01 -0.04
C PHE A 137 29.27 6.82 -0.46
N GLY A 138 28.83 7.63 -1.41
CA GLY A 138 27.43 7.73 -1.81
C GLY A 138 27.28 8.09 -3.28
N LEU A 139 26.70 7.21 -4.10
CA LEU A 139 26.42 7.46 -5.51
C LEU A 139 24.93 7.24 -5.82
N ILE A 140 24.35 8.14 -6.63
CA ILE A 140 23.02 8.01 -7.19
C ILE A 140 23.14 8.09 -8.71
N GLY A 141 22.70 7.07 -9.44
CA GLY A 141 22.82 6.99 -10.90
C GLY A 141 21.47 7.02 -11.63
N SER A 142 21.53 7.03 -12.97
CA SER A 142 20.35 6.89 -13.82
C SER A 142 20.39 5.63 -14.70
N ASP A 143 21.49 5.28 -15.39
CA ASP A 143 21.52 4.10 -16.28
C ASP A 143 22.94 3.50 -16.58
N THR A 144 24.03 4.09 -16.11
CA THR A 144 25.41 3.64 -16.41
C THR A 144 25.90 2.56 -15.45
N SER A 145 26.48 1.48 -15.98
CA SER A 145 27.06 0.43 -15.14
C SER A 145 28.31 0.91 -14.39
N LEU A 146 28.40 0.56 -13.11
CA LEU A 146 29.52 0.87 -12.24
C LEU A 146 30.26 -0.41 -11.91
N LYS A 147 31.50 -0.49 -12.39
CA LYS A 147 32.43 -1.57 -12.05
C LYS A 147 33.19 -1.18 -10.79
N LEU A 148 32.85 -1.88 -9.70
CA LEU A 148 33.59 -1.77 -8.44
C LEU A 148 34.62 -2.89 -8.37
N ASP A 149 35.88 -2.49 -8.48
CA ASP A 149 37.04 -3.36 -8.46
C ASP A 149 37.77 -3.30 -7.10
N THR A 150 38.79 -4.14 -6.94
CA THR A 150 39.60 -4.18 -5.71
C THR A 150 40.38 -2.90 -5.49
N ASN A 151 40.78 -2.18 -6.54
CA ASN A 151 41.51 -0.92 -6.46
C ASN A 151 40.71 0.14 -5.69
N PHE A 152 39.40 0.22 -5.91
CA PHE A 152 38.53 1.12 -5.16
C PHE A 152 38.56 0.79 -3.65
N ALA A 153 38.37 -0.48 -3.29
CA ALA A 153 38.31 -0.90 -1.89
C ALA A 153 39.66 -0.74 -1.17
N GLU A 154 40.77 -1.09 -1.81
CA GLU A 154 42.14 -0.91 -1.27
C GLU A 154 42.49 0.56 -1.02
N LYS A 155 41.91 1.48 -1.78
CA LYS A 155 42.14 2.92 -1.63
C LYS A 155 41.36 3.54 -0.47
N TYR A 156 40.19 2.98 -0.17
CA TYR A 156 39.31 3.46 0.89
C TYR A 156 38.99 2.38 1.94
N PRO A 157 40.00 1.72 2.54
CA PRO A 157 39.79 0.57 3.43
C PRO A 157 39.08 0.94 4.74
N ASN A 158 39.12 2.22 5.13
CA ASN A 158 38.49 2.73 6.36
C ASN A 158 37.09 3.31 6.12
N LEU A 159 36.45 2.97 4.99
CA LEU A 159 35.08 3.40 4.73
C LEU A 159 34.13 2.79 5.78
N THR A 160 33.29 3.65 6.37
CA THR A 160 32.29 3.25 7.36
C THR A 160 30.90 3.12 6.78
N ASN A 161 30.56 3.90 5.74
CA ASN A 161 29.25 3.83 5.09
C ASN A 161 29.39 3.79 3.57
N LEU A 162 28.70 2.84 2.94
CA LEU A 162 28.62 2.71 1.49
C LEU A 162 27.15 2.77 1.06
N LEU A 163 26.81 3.75 0.24
CA LEU A 163 25.45 3.96 -0.28
C LEU A 163 25.48 4.03 -1.81
N LEU A 164 24.79 3.11 -2.47
CA LEU A 164 24.69 3.07 -3.93
C LEU A 164 23.21 2.96 -4.29
N ILE A 165 22.68 3.94 -5.03
CA ILE A 165 21.25 4.01 -5.37
C ILE A 165 21.08 4.17 -6.88
N ASN A 166 20.25 3.33 -7.53
CA ASN A 166 19.94 3.44 -8.96
C ASN A 166 21.18 3.38 -9.86
N VAL A 167 22.17 2.57 -9.50
CA VAL A 167 23.41 2.40 -10.28
C VAL A 167 23.56 0.92 -10.59
N PRO A 168 23.41 0.44 -11.84
CA PRO A 168 23.71 -0.95 -12.18
C PRO A 168 25.12 -1.30 -11.71
N LEU A 169 25.27 -2.29 -10.82
CA LEU A 169 26.56 -2.65 -10.23
C LEU A 169 27.11 -3.94 -10.85
N CYS A 170 28.38 -3.89 -11.23
CA CYS A 170 29.20 -5.07 -11.49
C CYS A 170 30.30 -5.10 -10.43
N ILE A 171 30.32 -6.16 -9.61
CA ILE A 171 31.34 -6.36 -8.59
C ILE A 171 32.30 -7.38 -9.15
N ASP A 172 33.49 -6.93 -9.51
CA ASP A 172 34.43 -7.73 -10.30
C ASP A 172 35.20 -8.77 -9.46
N SER A 173 35.11 -8.66 -8.13
CA SER A 173 35.85 -9.52 -7.20
C SER A 173 34.98 -10.07 -6.07
N PRO A 174 34.99 -11.40 -5.82
CA PRO A 174 34.24 -12.00 -4.73
C PRO A 174 34.73 -11.57 -3.35
N VAL A 175 35.94 -11.01 -3.23
CA VAL A 175 36.51 -10.52 -1.97
C VAL A 175 36.37 -9.01 -1.78
N PHE A 176 35.68 -8.30 -2.67
CA PHE A 176 35.57 -6.83 -2.67
C PHE A 176 35.22 -6.25 -1.29
N PHE A 177 34.19 -6.80 -0.63
CA PHE A 177 33.76 -6.28 0.67
C PHE A 177 34.71 -6.61 1.83
N LYS A 178 35.53 -7.67 1.72
CA LYS A 178 36.52 -8.05 2.74
C LYS A 178 37.67 -7.05 2.85
N LEU A 179 37.86 -6.22 1.81
CA LEU A 179 38.93 -5.22 1.77
C LEU A 179 38.62 -3.99 2.62
N PHE A 180 37.38 -3.83 3.10
CA PHE A 180 37.01 -2.76 4.03
C PHE A 180 37.13 -3.21 5.48
N ASN A 181 37.90 -2.49 6.28
CA ASN A 181 38.18 -2.81 7.67
C ASN A 181 37.18 -2.20 8.66
N SER A 182 36.27 -1.34 8.20
CA SER A 182 35.46 -0.49 9.09
C SER A 182 34.03 -0.25 8.62
N LEU A 183 33.52 -1.05 7.68
CA LEU A 183 32.16 -0.90 7.18
C LEU A 183 31.14 -1.18 8.29
N ILE A 184 30.26 -0.21 8.53
CA ILE A 184 29.19 -0.24 9.53
C ILE A 184 27.82 -0.20 8.84
N GLU A 185 27.69 0.53 7.73
CA GLU A 185 26.45 0.66 6.98
C GLU A 185 26.68 0.41 5.49
N VAL A 186 25.90 -0.50 4.91
CA VAL A 186 25.88 -0.76 3.47
C VAL A 186 24.45 -0.68 2.96
N LYS A 187 24.24 0.12 1.92
CA LYS A 187 22.95 0.30 1.26
C LYS A 187 23.13 0.17 -0.24
N LEU A 188 22.62 -0.94 -0.78
CA LEU A 188 22.64 -1.27 -2.20
C LEU A 188 21.21 -1.26 -2.72
N LEU A 189 20.79 -0.11 -3.25
CA LEU A 189 19.41 0.15 -3.66
C LEU A 189 19.33 0.28 -5.18
N ASN A 190 18.49 -0.53 -5.82
CA ASN A 190 18.25 -0.50 -7.27
C ASN A 190 19.55 -0.57 -8.10
N ASN A 191 20.42 -1.51 -7.77
CA ASN A 191 21.69 -1.74 -8.43
C ASN A 191 21.73 -2.93 -9.41
N ASP A 192 20.58 -3.55 -9.69
CA ASP A 192 20.44 -4.69 -10.62
C ASP A 192 21.24 -5.94 -10.23
N LEU A 193 21.64 -6.03 -8.97
CA LEU A 193 22.22 -7.22 -8.38
C LEU A 193 21.13 -8.28 -8.17
N GLU A 194 21.26 -9.45 -8.82
CA GLU A 194 20.34 -10.57 -8.61
C GLU A 194 20.67 -11.40 -7.35
N LEU A 195 21.91 -11.29 -6.85
CA LEU A 195 22.45 -12.01 -5.70
C LEU A 195 23.12 -11.05 -4.72
N LEU A 196 23.06 -11.39 -3.43
CA LEU A 196 23.87 -10.74 -2.39
C LEU A 196 25.31 -11.26 -2.50
N PRO A 197 26.33 -10.36 -2.52
CA PRO A 197 27.73 -10.79 -2.55
C PRO A 197 28.14 -11.51 -1.26
N ASP A 198 28.73 -12.71 -1.36
CA ASP A 198 29.11 -13.51 -0.19
C ASP A 198 30.06 -12.76 0.76
N SER A 199 31.02 -12.00 0.21
CA SER A 199 31.93 -11.19 1.04
C SER A 199 31.24 -10.10 1.86
N LEU A 200 30.04 -9.65 1.48
CA LEU A 200 29.25 -8.71 2.27
C LEU A 200 28.64 -9.40 3.50
N LEU A 201 28.36 -10.70 3.42
CA LEU A 201 27.78 -11.51 4.50
C LEU A 201 28.81 -11.93 5.56
N GLU A 202 30.10 -11.64 5.34
CA GLU A 202 31.21 -11.94 6.24
C GLU A 202 31.73 -10.71 7.01
N ILE A 203 31.06 -9.55 6.91
CA ILE A 203 31.50 -8.32 7.59
C ILE A 203 31.00 -8.30 9.05
N ASP A 204 31.84 -8.73 9.99
CA ASP A 204 31.50 -8.80 11.42
C ASP A 204 31.01 -7.47 12.03
N GLY A 205 31.56 -6.33 11.58
CA GLY A 205 31.26 -5.00 12.11
C GLY A 205 30.01 -4.33 11.54
N LEU A 206 29.32 -4.98 10.59
CA LEU A 206 28.20 -4.38 9.88
C LEU A 206 26.97 -4.28 10.78
N LYS A 207 26.43 -3.07 10.97
CA LYS A 207 25.24 -2.81 11.78
C LYS A 207 23.98 -2.60 10.98
N THR A 208 24.11 -2.10 9.75
CA THR A 208 22.99 -1.74 8.87
C THR A 208 23.23 -2.28 7.48
N LEU A 209 22.28 -3.06 6.98
CA LEU A 209 22.26 -3.55 5.60
C LEU A 209 20.89 -3.26 4.97
N SER A 210 20.86 -2.43 3.92
CA SER A 210 19.69 -2.33 3.04
C SER A 210 20.03 -2.87 1.66
N PHE A 211 19.20 -3.78 1.16
CA PHE A 211 19.34 -4.38 -0.16
C PHE A 211 18.00 -4.32 -0.88
N ASN A 212 17.87 -3.37 -1.81
CA ASN A 212 16.68 -3.20 -2.63
C ASN A 212 16.99 -3.62 -4.07
N ASN A 213 17.08 -4.93 -4.29
CA ASN A 213 17.17 -5.52 -5.62
C ASN A 213 16.34 -6.80 -5.67
N ARG A 214 16.08 -7.29 -6.88
CA ARG A 214 15.35 -8.55 -7.06
C ARG A 214 16.22 -9.72 -6.61
N LEU A 215 16.09 -10.09 -5.33
CA LEU A 215 16.80 -11.23 -4.74
C LEU A 215 16.09 -12.53 -5.09
N LYS A 216 16.77 -13.34 -5.89
CA LYS A 216 16.44 -14.75 -6.06
C LYS A 216 17.49 -15.57 -5.35
N SER A 217 17.14 -16.19 -4.23
CA SER A 217 18.06 -17.12 -3.60
C SER A 217 17.30 -18.24 -2.91
N ASP A 218 17.83 -19.45 -3.12
CA ASP A 218 17.33 -20.66 -2.49
C ASP A 218 18.04 -20.92 -1.13
N ASN A 219 19.14 -20.19 -0.81
CA ASN A 219 19.93 -20.31 0.42
C ASN A 219 20.47 -18.94 0.90
N LEU A 220 19.65 -18.10 1.54
CA LEU A 220 20.11 -16.86 2.19
C LEU A 220 20.36 -17.11 3.68
N SER A 221 21.51 -16.64 4.19
CA SER A 221 21.81 -16.63 5.62
C SER A 221 22.58 -15.35 5.96
N PHE A 222 22.27 -14.78 7.12
CA PHE A 222 22.91 -13.60 7.70
C PHE A 222 23.51 -13.91 9.08
N GLU A 223 23.57 -15.19 9.47
CA GLU A 223 24.00 -15.63 10.82
C GLU A 223 25.41 -15.13 11.20
N HIS A 224 26.32 -15.02 10.22
CA HIS A 224 27.68 -14.53 10.44
C HIS A 224 27.76 -13.02 10.74
N LEU A 225 26.72 -12.23 10.42
CA LEU A 225 26.70 -10.79 10.66
C LEU A 225 26.30 -10.48 12.12
N THR A 226 27.14 -10.90 13.07
CA THR A 226 26.83 -10.88 14.52
C THR A 226 26.54 -9.50 15.12
N SER A 227 26.96 -8.40 14.46
CA SER A 227 26.67 -7.02 14.87
C SER A 227 25.45 -6.39 14.17
N LEU A 228 24.77 -7.11 13.29
CA LEU A 228 23.72 -6.55 12.45
C LEU A 228 22.47 -6.24 13.29
N GLU A 229 22.08 -4.97 13.35
CA GLU A 229 20.92 -4.50 14.10
C GLU A 229 19.74 -4.15 13.18
N PHE A 230 20.03 -3.74 11.94
CA PHE A 230 19.04 -3.32 10.94
C PHE A 230 19.26 -4.08 9.63
N LEU A 231 18.22 -4.79 9.18
CA LEU A 231 18.18 -5.45 7.89
C LEU A 231 16.94 -5.02 7.11
N GLU A 232 17.15 -4.53 5.90
CA GLU A 232 16.09 -4.20 4.95
C GLU A 232 16.32 -4.93 3.63
N LEU A 233 15.34 -5.73 3.23
CA LEU A 233 15.29 -6.48 1.98
C LEU A 233 14.01 -6.06 1.24
N GLU A 234 14.14 -5.67 -0.02
CA GLU A 234 12.98 -5.46 -0.89
C GLU A 234 12.99 -6.45 -2.06
N ASN A 235 11.80 -6.82 -2.55
CA ASN A 235 11.63 -7.68 -3.73
C ASN A 235 12.26 -9.08 -3.57
N LEU A 236 12.16 -9.65 -2.36
CA LEU A 236 12.59 -11.02 -2.09
C LEU A 236 11.57 -12.01 -2.70
N GLU A 237 12.03 -12.84 -3.64
CA GLU A 237 11.22 -13.88 -4.28
C GLU A 237 11.61 -15.26 -3.72
N LEU A 238 10.82 -15.77 -2.76
CA LEU A 238 11.01 -17.10 -2.20
C LEU A 238 10.10 -18.13 -2.88
N LYS A 239 10.62 -19.35 -3.07
CA LYS A 239 9.81 -20.48 -3.52
C LYS A 239 9.32 -21.28 -2.31
N LYS A 240 8.29 -22.11 -2.53
CA LYS A 240 7.61 -22.94 -1.51
C LYS A 240 8.52 -23.85 -0.66
N ASN A 241 9.76 -24.09 -1.08
CA ASN A 241 10.70 -25.00 -0.41
C ASN A 241 12.03 -24.35 -0.04
N ASN A 242 12.12 -23.01 -0.01
CA ASN A 242 13.37 -22.35 0.40
C ASN A 242 13.66 -22.67 1.87
N LYS A 243 14.96 -22.70 2.21
CA LYS A 243 15.37 -22.89 3.60
C LYS A 243 14.99 -21.69 4.45
N ILE A 244 14.93 -21.94 5.75
CA ILE A 244 14.85 -20.88 6.76
C ILE A 244 16.05 -19.93 6.56
N ILE A 245 15.76 -18.64 6.51
CA ILE A 245 16.74 -17.57 6.46
C ILE A 245 17.21 -17.34 7.90
N HIS A 246 18.45 -17.73 8.14
CA HIS A 246 19.09 -17.56 9.44
C HIS A 246 19.49 -16.11 9.67
N LEU A 247 19.05 -15.51 10.78
CA LEU A 247 19.27 -14.13 11.15
C LEU A 247 20.08 -14.04 12.46
N PRO A 248 20.94 -13.02 12.62
CA PRO A 248 21.73 -12.86 13.83
C PRO A 248 20.83 -12.41 14.99
N GLY A 249 21.12 -12.89 16.21
CA GLY A 249 20.35 -12.57 17.41
C GLY A 249 20.36 -11.09 17.82
N SER A 250 21.22 -10.27 17.21
CA SER A 250 21.33 -8.83 17.39
C SER A 250 20.28 -8.01 16.63
N ILE A 251 19.55 -8.59 15.68
CA ILE A 251 18.58 -7.87 14.84
C ILE A 251 17.52 -7.21 15.73
N LYS A 252 17.33 -5.91 15.54
CA LYS A 252 16.26 -5.12 16.17
C LYS A 252 15.19 -4.71 15.17
N THR A 253 15.60 -4.46 13.92
CA THR A 253 14.71 -4.03 12.85
C THR A 253 14.87 -4.94 11.65
N LEU A 254 13.78 -5.62 11.27
CA LEU A 254 13.69 -6.38 10.03
C LEU A 254 12.61 -5.76 9.14
N LYS A 255 13.00 -5.36 7.93
CA LYS A 255 12.08 -4.85 6.90
C LYS A 255 12.19 -5.72 5.67
N VAL A 256 11.14 -6.46 5.38
CA VAL A 256 11.00 -7.26 4.16
C VAL A 256 9.79 -6.72 3.43
N SER A 257 10.01 -5.95 2.37
CA SER A 257 8.93 -5.27 1.63
C SER A 257 8.82 -5.80 0.21
N ARG A 258 7.63 -5.69 -0.38
CA ARG A 258 7.39 -6.06 -1.80
C ARG A 258 7.81 -7.49 -2.12
N SER A 259 7.69 -8.38 -1.14
CA SER A 259 8.25 -9.73 -1.23
C SER A 259 7.15 -10.76 -1.45
N SER A 260 7.51 -11.88 -2.09
CA SER A 260 6.61 -12.98 -2.42
C SER A 260 7.00 -14.22 -1.62
N PHE A 261 6.21 -14.57 -0.61
CA PHE A 261 6.36 -15.77 0.21
C PHE A 261 5.02 -16.14 0.87
N ASP A 262 4.73 -17.43 1.01
CA ASP A 262 3.50 -17.96 1.63
C ASP A 262 3.70 -18.59 3.01
N TYR A 263 4.94 -18.67 3.49
CA TYR A 263 5.27 -19.14 4.83
C TYR A 263 6.27 -18.21 5.51
N PHE A 264 6.31 -18.29 6.84
CA PHE A 264 7.26 -17.53 7.63
C PHE A 264 8.62 -18.23 7.64
N CYS A 265 9.61 -17.60 7.01
CA CYS A 265 10.90 -18.20 6.71
C CYS A 265 12.07 -17.61 7.54
N PHE A 266 11.81 -16.80 8.56
CA PHE A 266 12.84 -16.11 9.33
C PHE A 266 12.94 -16.70 10.75
N ASP A 267 14.12 -17.08 11.20
CA ASP A 267 14.36 -17.58 12.57
C ASP A 267 14.63 -16.45 13.56
N LEU A 268 13.66 -15.56 13.70
CA LEU A 268 13.80 -14.38 14.55
C LEU A 268 13.94 -14.73 16.03
N ASN A 269 14.88 -14.07 16.70
CA ASN A 269 14.89 -13.96 18.16
C ASN A 269 13.78 -12.98 18.61
N PRO A 270 12.70 -13.44 19.27
CA PRO A 270 11.58 -12.57 19.61
C PRO A 270 11.93 -11.47 20.61
N GLU A 271 12.96 -11.70 21.43
CA GLU A 271 13.35 -10.76 22.49
C GLU A 271 14.08 -9.52 21.94
N SER A 272 14.69 -9.62 20.75
CA SER A 272 15.50 -8.52 20.17
C SER A 272 14.69 -7.59 19.26
N ILE A 273 13.62 -8.08 18.63
CA ILE A 273 12.86 -7.34 17.62
C ILE A 273 12.07 -6.17 18.24
N VAL A 274 12.28 -4.99 17.66
CA VAL A 274 11.59 -3.73 17.97
C VAL A 274 10.70 -3.29 16.80
N GLU A 275 11.12 -3.53 15.56
CA GLU A 275 10.34 -3.20 14.36
C GLU A 275 10.37 -4.39 13.39
N LEU A 276 9.19 -4.89 13.04
CA LEU A 276 9.01 -5.93 12.03
C LEU A 276 8.08 -5.41 10.95
N LYS A 277 8.59 -5.38 9.72
CA LYS A 277 7.80 -5.12 8.53
C LYS A 277 7.90 -6.30 7.58
N LEU A 278 6.78 -6.94 7.31
CA LEU A 278 6.61 -8.01 6.34
C LEU A 278 5.50 -7.58 5.38
N SER A 279 5.87 -6.75 4.40
CA SER A 279 4.93 -6.21 3.43
C SER A 279 4.94 -7.03 2.14
N GLY A 280 3.77 -7.47 1.72
CA GLY A 280 3.59 -8.21 0.47
C GLY A 280 3.80 -7.33 -0.75
N ILE A 281 3.54 -7.89 -1.94
CA ILE A 281 3.59 -7.13 -3.18
C ILE A 281 2.46 -6.09 -3.20
N PRO A 282 2.80 -4.78 -3.32
CA PRO A 282 1.82 -3.72 -3.36
C PRO A 282 0.81 -3.92 -4.49
N LEU A 283 -0.45 -3.63 -4.19
CA LEU A 283 -1.50 -3.50 -5.17
C LEU A 283 -1.49 -2.06 -5.73
N MET A 284 -2.06 -1.86 -6.90
CA MET A 284 -2.22 -0.52 -7.45
C MET A 284 -3.18 0.28 -6.59
N ASP A 285 -2.73 1.47 -6.20
CA ASP A 285 -3.47 2.41 -5.37
C ASP A 285 -4.63 3.00 -6.18
N MET A 286 -5.86 2.58 -5.85
CA MET A 286 -7.08 3.07 -6.52
C MET A 286 -7.40 4.53 -6.17
N ASP A 287 -7.04 4.96 -4.95
CA ASP A 287 -7.41 6.27 -4.42
C ASP A 287 -6.49 7.37 -4.97
N LYS A 288 -5.24 7.04 -5.28
CA LYS A 288 -4.28 7.94 -5.93
C LYS A 288 -4.76 8.47 -7.28
N TYR A 289 -5.57 7.71 -8.00
CA TYR A 289 -6.14 8.09 -9.30
C TYR A 289 -7.62 8.51 -9.19
N GLY A 290 -8.17 8.53 -7.97
CA GLY A 290 -9.60 8.74 -7.69
C GLY A 290 -10.08 10.19 -7.68
N LYS A 291 -9.25 11.18 -8.05
CA LYS A 291 -9.69 12.56 -8.22
C LYS A 291 -9.25 13.14 -9.57
N ILE A 292 -10.26 13.28 -10.43
CA ILE A 292 -10.39 14.05 -11.68
C ILE A 292 -10.17 13.27 -12.99
N ASP A 293 -9.33 12.24 -13.06
CA ASP A 293 -9.20 11.39 -14.27
C ASP A 293 -8.84 9.94 -13.89
N SER A 294 -9.85 9.08 -13.70
CA SER A 294 -9.77 7.71 -13.16
C SER A 294 -9.13 6.66 -14.09
N LEU A 295 -8.19 7.09 -14.92
CA LEU A 295 -7.64 6.36 -16.06
C LEU A 295 -6.12 6.21 -15.89
N ILE A 296 -5.64 4.99 -15.73
CA ILE A 296 -4.19 4.71 -15.65
C ILE A 296 -3.66 4.47 -17.06
N SER A 297 -2.82 5.37 -17.57
CA SER A 297 -2.12 5.15 -18.84
C SER A 297 -1.06 4.03 -18.73
N PHE A 298 -0.61 3.52 -19.87
CA PHE A 298 0.50 2.57 -19.91
C PHE A 298 1.76 3.08 -19.20
N ASP A 299 2.08 4.37 -19.34
CA ASP A 299 3.27 4.96 -18.72
C ASP A 299 3.15 5.07 -17.20
N ASN A 300 1.95 5.38 -16.70
CA ASN A 300 1.66 5.34 -15.27
C ASN A 300 1.83 3.92 -14.72
N LEU A 301 1.26 2.92 -15.40
CA LEU A 301 1.37 1.51 -15.02
C LEU A 301 2.83 1.04 -15.04
N LYS A 302 3.55 1.39 -16.10
CA LYS A 302 4.98 1.10 -16.27
C LYS A 302 5.80 1.68 -15.12
N ASN A 303 5.54 2.92 -14.72
CA ASN A 303 6.25 3.56 -13.62
C ASN A 303 5.97 2.90 -12.27
N GLU A 304 4.74 2.47 -12.01
CA GLU A 304 4.42 1.73 -10.77
C GLU A 304 5.12 0.37 -10.73
N PHE A 305 5.11 -0.40 -11.82
CA PHE A 305 5.84 -1.68 -11.84
C PHE A 305 7.36 -1.52 -11.88
N LYS A 306 7.90 -0.45 -12.47
CA LYS A 306 9.35 -0.15 -12.46
C LYS A 306 9.87 -0.04 -11.04
N LYS A 307 9.11 0.59 -10.13
CA LYS A 307 9.45 0.64 -8.69
C LYS A 307 9.48 -0.74 -8.06
N SER A 308 8.54 -1.60 -8.44
CA SER A 308 8.36 -2.93 -7.85
C SER A 308 9.41 -3.95 -8.33
N LYS A 309 10.00 -3.79 -9.52
CA LYS A 309 10.89 -4.77 -10.20
C LYS A 309 10.37 -6.23 -10.28
N ILE A 310 9.13 -6.47 -9.84
CA ILE A 310 8.47 -7.78 -9.76
C ILE A 310 7.98 -8.24 -11.15
N ILE A 311 7.41 -7.31 -11.92
CA ILE A 311 7.02 -7.54 -13.31
C ILE A 311 8.07 -6.91 -14.22
N LYS A 312 8.67 -7.72 -15.10
CA LYS A 312 9.65 -7.21 -16.06
C LYS A 312 8.96 -6.23 -17.02
N GLU A 313 9.66 -5.20 -17.47
CA GLU A 313 9.09 -4.14 -18.31
C GLU A 313 8.34 -4.67 -19.54
N TYR A 314 8.91 -5.67 -20.23
CA TYR A 314 8.25 -6.30 -21.39
C TYR A 314 6.93 -7.02 -21.04
N GLN A 315 6.78 -7.49 -19.81
CA GLN A 315 5.55 -8.12 -19.31
C GLN A 315 4.49 -7.08 -18.97
N VAL A 316 4.88 -5.85 -18.60
CA VAL A 316 3.93 -4.78 -18.26
C VAL A 316 3.08 -4.40 -19.47
N ARG A 317 3.67 -4.33 -20.68
CA ARG A 317 2.92 -4.04 -21.90
C ARG A 317 1.91 -5.14 -22.23
N LYS A 318 2.31 -6.40 -22.06
CA LYS A 318 1.39 -7.53 -22.24
C LYS A 318 0.27 -7.51 -21.19
N LEU A 319 0.59 -7.16 -19.95
CA LEU A 319 -0.39 -7.03 -18.88
C LEU A 319 -1.39 -5.90 -19.22
N PHE A 320 -0.91 -4.71 -19.58
CA PHE A 320 -1.75 -3.59 -19.97
C PHE A 320 -2.73 -3.97 -21.07
N ASN A 321 -2.23 -4.50 -22.19
CA ASN A 321 -3.05 -4.88 -23.34
C ASN A 321 -4.06 -6.01 -23.03
N ASN A 322 -3.78 -6.87 -22.05
CA ASN A 322 -4.68 -7.95 -21.67
C ASN A 322 -5.86 -7.46 -20.81
N PHE A 323 -5.72 -6.32 -20.15
CA PHE A 323 -6.72 -5.80 -19.20
C PHE A 323 -7.39 -4.51 -19.68
N ASP A 324 -6.83 -3.79 -20.66
CA ASP A 324 -7.49 -2.71 -21.42
C ASP A 324 -8.48 -3.33 -22.42
N TRP A 325 -9.66 -3.71 -21.92
CA TRP A 325 -10.66 -4.48 -22.66
C TRP A 325 -11.40 -3.63 -23.69
N ASN A 326 -11.53 -2.34 -23.45
CA ASN A 326 -12.14 -1.41 -24.39
C ASN A 326 -11.13 -0.83 -25.39
N SER A 327 -9.83 -1.13 -25.21
CA SER A 327 -8.74 -0.67 -26.08
C SER A 327 -8.67 0.85 -26.22
N ASN A 328 -9.05 1.56 -25.15
CA ASN A 328 -9.07 3.02 -25.14
C ASN A 328 -7.69 3.62 -24.80
N GLY A 329 -6.69 2.78 -24.46
CA GLY A 329 -5.34 3.19 -24.10
C GLY A 329 -5.17 3.57 -22.63
N TYR A 330 -6.17 3.31 -21.79
CA TYR A 330 -6.21 3.61 -20.37
C TYR A 330 -6.89 2.49 -19.58
N LEU A 331 -6.45 2.27 -18.35
CA LEU A 331 -7.11 1.31 -17.45
C LEU A 331 -8.12 2.03 -16.57
N GLU A 332 -9.36 1.61 -16.64
CA GLU A 332 -10.46 2.05 -15.79
C GLU A 332 -10.48 1.32 -14.44
N THR A 333 -11.28 1.83 -13.49
CA THR A 333 -11.40 1.28 -12.13
C THR A 333 -11.67 -0.24 -12.11
N ARG A 334 -12.55 -0.73 -13.00
CA ARG A 334 -12.88 -2.16 -13.12
C ARG A 334 -11.69 -2.99 -13.59
N GLU A 335 -10.92 -2.49 -14.53
CA GLU A 335 -9.76 -3.18 -15.11
C GLU A 335 -8.59 -3.21 -14.12
N ILE A 336 -8.33 -2.11 -13.42
CA ILE A 336 -7.33 -2.04 -12.35
C ILE A 336 -7.68 -3.00 -11.20
N THR A 337 -8.97 -3.11 -10.84
CA THR A 337 -9.44 -4.08 -9.85
C THR A 337 -9.12 -5.52 -10.28
N LYS A 338 -9.32 -5.85 -11.56
CA LYS A 338 -9.00 -7.17 -12.12
C LYS A 338 -7.50 -7.45 -12.15
N ILE A 339 -6.68 -6.44 -12.47
CA ILE A 339 -5.22 -6.57 -12.37
C ILE A 339 -4.78 -6.76 -10.92
N ASN A 340 -5.34 -6.01 -9.97
CA ASN A 340 -5.05 -6.18 -8.54
C ASN A 340 -5.41 -7.60 -8.07
N ALA A 341 -6.56 -8.12 -8.47
CA ALA A 341 -6.94 -9.52 -8.20
C ALA A 341 -5.95 -10.51 -8.84
N PHE A 342 -5.48 -10.25 -10.06
CA PHE A 342 -4.46 -11.06 -10.73
C PHE A 342 -3.11 -11.04 -9.99
N ILE A 343 -2.61 -9.86 -9.60
CA ILE A 343 -1.38 -9.72 -8.80
C ILE A 343 -1.53 -10.41 -7.45
N PHE A 344 -2.70 -10.27 -6.82
CA PHE A 344 -2.97 -10.92 -5.55
C PHE A 344 -2.92 -12.45 -5.67
N LYS A 345 -3.52 -13.01 -6.72
CA LYS A 345 -3.53 -14.45 -6.98
C LYS A 345 -2.19 -15.01 -7.48
N LYS A 346 -1.43 -14.22 -8.24
CA LYS A 346 -0.19 -14.67 -8.90
C LYS A 346 0.99 -14.79 -7.92
N TYR A 347 1.07 -13.89 -6.96
CA TYR A 347 2.21 -13.79 -6.05
C TYR A 347 1.87 -14.30 -4.66
N LEU A 348 2.79 -15.03 -4.05
CA LEU A 348 2.60 -15.64 -2.73
C LEU A 348 2.61 -14.58 -1.64
N ARG A 349 1.75 -14.74 -0.63
CA ARG A 349 1.58 -13.85 0.52
C ARG A 349 1.43 -14.67 1.79
N LEU A 350 1.89 -14.11 2.91
CA LEU A 350 1.76 -14.71 4.23
C LEU A 350 0.29 -14.73 4.64
N GLY A 351 -0.21 -15.90 5.02
CA GLY A 351 -1.57 -16.12 5.52
C GLY A 351 -2.05 -17.54 5.24
N PRO A 352 -3.27 -17.92 5.68
CA PRO A 352 -4.28 -17.06 6.30
C PRO A 352 -3.97 -16.65 7.74
N ASN A 353 -3.16 -17.45 8.45
CA ASN A 353 -2.82 -17.21 9.86
C ASN A 353 -1.49 -16.49 10.03
N ILE A 354 -1.41 -15.66 11.07
CA ILE A 354 -0.16 -15.01 11.47
C ILE A 354 0.67 -16.01 12.30
N PRO A 355 1.97 -16.19 12.00
CA PRO A 355 2.86 -17.05 12.77
C PRO A 355 2.90 -16.68 14.26
N GLU A 356 2.73 -17.67 15.15
CA GLU A 356 2.70 -17.47 16.61
C GLU A 356 3.93 -16.75 17.16
N ILE A 357 5.10 -16.95 16.54
CA ILE A 357 6.36 -16.32 16.94
C ILE A 357 6.28 -14.79 16.93
N ILE A 358 5.46 -14.20 16.05
CA ILE A 358 5.26 -12.75 15.98
C ILE A 358 4.62 -12.25 17.29
N PHE A 359 3.68 -13.00 17.86
CA PHE A 359 3.02 -12.64 19.13
C PHE A 359 3.89 -12.86 20.37
N LYS A 360 5.07 -13.49 20.22
CA LYS A 360 6.06 -13.66 21.29
C LYS A 360 7.04 -12.47 21.37
N MET A 361 6.99 -11.53 20.44
CA MET A 361 7.91 -10.39 20.35
C MET A 361 7.54 -9.26 21.32
N VAL A 362 7.79 -9.43 22.61
CA VAL A 362 7.34 -8.50 23.67
C VAL A 362 7.89 -7.07 23.55
N ASN A 363 9.02 -6.88 22.84
CA ASN A 363 9.67 -5.58 22.66
C ASN A 363 9.24 -4.83 21.39
N ILE A 364 8.39 -5.44 20.57
CA ILE A 364 7.94 -4.86 19.30
C ILE A 364 7.15 -3.57 19.53
N LYS A 365 7.50 -2.52 18.78
CA LYS A 365 6.82 -1.21 18.77
C LYS A 365 6.08 -0.98 17.46
N THR A 366 6.58 -1.54 16.36
CA THR A 366 5.98 -1.39 15.04
C THR A 366 5.86 -2.75 14.37
N LEU A 367 4.63 -3.11 14.00
CA LEU A 367 4.31 -4.30 13.23
C LEU A 367 3.60 -3.86 11.94
N ASP A 368 4.19 -4.16 10.79
CA ASP A 368 3.63 -3.89 9.47
C ASP A 368 3.47 -5.21 8.72
N LEU A 369 2.22 -5.62 8.50
CA LEU A 369 1.83 -6.79 7.72
C LEU A 369 0.99 -6.38 6.50
N SER A 370 1.23 -5.18 5.96
CA SER A 370 0.50 -4.67 4.80
C SER A 370 0.60 -5.58 3.57
N PHE A 371 -0.45 -5.58 2.75
CA PHE A 371 -0.53 -6.36 1.50
C PHE A 371 -0.37 -7.88 1.67
N GLN A 372 -0.69 -8.42 2.85
CA GLN A 372 -0.66 -9.86 3.12
C GLN A 372 -2.03 -10.52 2.90
N SER A 373 -2.07 -11.85 2.91
CA SER A 373 -3.29 -12.66 2.78
C SER A 373 -3.78 -13.17 4.14
N ILE A 374 -3.58 -12.37 5.19
CA ILE A 374 -4.06 -12.66 6.54
C ILE A 374 -5.57 -12.44 6.63
N GLU A 375 -6.24 -13.35 7.34
CA GLU A 375 -7.71 -13.34 7.47
C GLU A 375 -8.17 -12.78 8.82
N GLN A 376 -7.33 -12.85 9.85
CA GLN A 376 -7.68 -12.39 11.18
C GLN A 376 -6.47 -11.91 11.99
N ILE A 377 -6.70 -10.93 12.87
CA ILE A 377 -5.80 -10.63 13.98
C ILE A 377 -6.35 -11.32 15.24
N PRO A 378 -5.64 -12.32 15.77
CA PRO A 378 -6.15 -13.12 16.87
C PRO A 378 -5.86 -12.45 18.23
N ASP A 379 -6.36 -13.06 19.30
CA ASP A 379 -6.32 -12.55 20.67
C ASP A 379 -4.90 -12.40 21.24
N GLU A 380 -3.95 -13.17 20.73
CA GLU A 380 -2.53 -13.14 21.10
C GLU A 380 -1.87 -11.79 20.79
N ILE A 381 -2.53 -10.91 20.02
CA ILE A 381 -2.08 -9.53 19.83
C ILE A 381 -1.89 -8.79 21.15
N GLU A 382 -2.64 -9.13 22.20
CA GLU A 382 -2.52 -8.58 23.55
C GLU A 382 -1.14 -8.80 24.19
N ASN A 383 -0.41 -9.83 23.75
CA ASN A 383 0.94 -10.12 24.25
C ASN A 383 1.95 -9.03 23.85
N LEU A 384 1.67 -8.25 22.80
CA LEU A 384 2.53 -7.21 22.28
C LEU A 384 2.38 -5.90 23.07
N LYS A 385 2.65 -5.93 24.37
CA LYS A 385 2.41 -4.82 25.32
C LYS A 385 3.10 -3.49 24.94
N ASN A 386 4.21 -3.56 24.22
CA ASN A 386 4.97 -2.39 23.78
C ASN A 386 4.56 -1.86 22.39
N LEU A 387 3.61 -2.51 21.72
CA LEU A 387 3.18 -2.13 20.37
C LEU A 387 2.62 -0.71 20.37
N LYS A 388 3.06 0.07 19.38
CA LYS A 388 2.63 1.46 19.13
C LYS A 388 1.95 1.60 17.79
N SER A 389 2.48 0.96 16.76
CA SER A 389 1.98 1.04 15.39
C SER A 389 1.68 -0.35 14.83
N LEU A 390 0.43 -0.54 14.39
CA LEU A 390 -0.01 -1.72 13.65
C LEU A 390 -0.48 -1.30 12.24
N ILE A 391 0.16 -1.83 11.21
CA ILE A 391 -0.13 -1.48 9.80
C ILE A 391 -0.61 -2.75 9.10
N LEU A 392 -1.86 -2.73 8.64
CA LEU A 392 -2.56 -3.87 8.00
C LEU A 392 -3.24 -3.46 6.68
N ASN A 393 -2.93 -2.28 6.15
CA ASN A 393 -3.57 -1.78 4.95
C ASN A 393 -3.39 -2.75 3.76
N ASN A 394 -4.40 -2.81 2.90
CA ASN A 394 -4.47 -3.71 1.74
C ASN A 394 -4.36 -5.21 2.09
N CYS A 395 -4.68 -5.62 3.32
CA CYS A 395 -4.97 -7.02 3.61
C CYS A 395 -6.41 -7.31 3.18
N ILE A 396 -6.60 -7.62 1.90
CA ILE A 396 -7.93 -7.68 1.29
C ILE A 396 -8.80 -8.83 1.82
N LEU A 397 -8.18 -9.86 2.40
CA LEU A 397 -8.86 -11.01 3.01
C LEU A 397 -9.06 -10.84 4.53
N LEU A 398 -8.58 -9.75 5.14
CA LEU A 398 -8.71 -9.54 6.58
C LEU A 398 -10.19 -9.31 6.92
N GLU A 399 -10.79 -10.22 7.67
CA GLU A 399 -12.19 -10.17 8.07
C GLU A 399 -12.34 -9.57 9.47
N ASN A 400 -11.49 -9.96 10.43
CA ASN A 400 -11.68 -9.61 11.83
C ASN A 400 -10.41 -9.19 12.55
N ILE A 401 -10.56 -8.25 13.48
CA ILE A 401 -9.52 -7.81 14.40
C ILE A 401 -9.98 -8.08 15.83
N SER A 402 -9.16 -8.80 16.60
CA SER A 402 -9.45 -9.07 18.01
C SER A 402 -9.72 -7.77 18.79
N PRO A 403 -10.82 -7.71 19.57
CA PRO A 403 -11.09 -6.62 20.50
C PRO A 403 -9.98 -6.39 21.52
N LYS A 404 -9.18 -7.42 21.86
CA LYS A 404 -8.05 -7.30 22.80
C LYS A 404 -6.95 -6.36 22.33
N LEU A 405 -6.91 -6.01 21.04
CA LEU A 405 -6.06 -4.92 20.54
C LEU A 405 -6.30 -3.61 21.32
N ALA A 406 -7.53 -3.38 21.80
CA ALA A 406 -7.89 -2.20 22.56
C ALA A 406 -7.29 -2.11 23.98
N ASN A 407 -6.77 -3.22 24.52
CA ASN A 407 -6.02 -3.24 25.78
C ASN A 407 -4.60 -2.68 25.61
N LEU A 408 -4.11 -2.61 24.37
CA LEU A 408 -2.79 -2.07 24.07
C LEU A 408 -2.82 -0.53 23.98
N SER A 409 -1.70 0.09 24.34
CA SER A 409 -1.50 1.53 24.20
C SER A 409 -0.93 1.88 22.81
N ILE A 410 -1.61 1.43 21.74
CA ILE A 410 -1.26 1.78 20.36
C ILE A 410 -1.63 3.24 20.07
N ASN A 411 -0.88 3.89 19.19
CA ASN A 411 -1.15 5.25 18.72
C ASN A 411 -1.35 5.34 17.20
N LYS A 412 -1.15 4.22 16.48
CA LYS A 412 -1.38 4.12 15.04
C LYS A 412 -1.93 2.74 14.69
N LEU A 413 -3.05 2.73 13.96
CA LEU A 413 -3.64 1.57 13.34
C LEU A 413 -4.05 1.95 11.92
N ASP A 414 -3.56 1.21 10.93
CA ASP A 414 -3.90 1.42 9.51
C ASP A 414 -4.62 0.20 8.94
N LEU A 415 -5.91 0.38 8.61
CA LEU A 415 -6.82 -0.64 8.07
C LEU A 415 -7.34 -0.25 6.69
N ASN A 416 -6.70 0.70 6.01
CA ASN A 416 -7.17 1.18 4.73
C ASN A 416 -7.16 0.05 3.70
N ASN A 417 -8.20 -0.01 2.86
CA ASN A 417 -8.33 -0.98 1.77
C ASN A 417 -8.33 -2.46 2.21
N CYS A 418 -8.79 -2.75 3.44
CA CYS A 418 -9.17 -4.10 3.89
C CYS A 418 -10.63 -4.38 3.47
N LEU A 419 -10.81 -4.86 2.24
CA LEU A 419 -12.13 -4.95 1.60
C LEU A 419 -13.09 -5.96 2.24
N SER A 420 -12.56 -7.05 2.82
CA SER A 420 -13.37 -8.06 3.53
C SER A 420 -13.57 -7.76 5.01
N LEU A 421 -13.13 -6.60 5.51
CA LEU A 421 -13.16 -6.32 6.94
C LEU A 421 -14.60 -6.16 7.45
N VAL A 422 -14.96 -7.07 8.34
CA VAL A 422 -16.24 -7.15 9.03
C VAL A 422 -16.13 -6.47 10.39
N THR A 423 -15.11 -6.82 11.17
CA THR A 423 -14.89 -6.29 12.52
C THR A 423 -13.52 -5.59 12.61
N PRO A 424 -13.45 -4.26 12.69
CA PRO A 424 -14.55 -3.28 12.73
C PRO A 424 -15.19 -3.01 11.36
N PRO A 425 -16.47 -2.60 11.30
CA PRO A 425 -17.14 -2.27 10.04
C PRO A 425 -16.47 -1.09 9.30
N SER A 426 -16.62 -1.07 7.98
CA SER A 426 -15.97 -0.07 7.10
C SER A 426 -16.31 1.38 7.48
N GLU A 427 -17.51 1.62 8.00
CA GLU A 427 -18.00 2.92 8.46
C GLU A 427 -17.24 3.39 9.70
N VAL A 428 -16.87 2.47 10.59
CA VAL A 428 -16.06 2.76 11.77
C VAL A 428 -14.62 3.05 11.36
N VAL A 429 -14.07 2.27 10.43
CA VAL A 429 -12.73 2.48 9.88
C VAL A 429 -12.60 3.85 9.22
N LYS A 430 -13.58 4.24 8.39
CA LYS A 430 -13.61 5.56 7.72
C LYS A 430 -13.65 6.74 8.70
N ARG A 431 -14.20 6.57 9.89
CA ARG A 431 -14.19 7.58 10.97
C ARG A 431 -12.84 7.68 11.69
N GLY A 432 -11.88 6.82 11.34
CA GLY A 432 -10.50 6.88 11.78
C GLY A 432 -10.19 6.14 13.08
N PHE A 433 -8.90 6.19 13.43
CA PHE A 433 -8.24 5.45 14.51
C PHE A 433 -9.02 5.40 15.85
N ASN A 434 -9.43 6.57 16.37
CA ASN A 434 -10.10 6.65 17.67
C ASN A 434 -11.46 5.96 17.68
N SER A 435 -12.17 6.00 16.54
CA SER A 435 -13.48 5.36 16.38
C SER A 435 -13.34 3.84 16.40
N VAL A 436 -12.33 3.31 15.70
CA VAL A 436 -11.98 1.89 15.72
C VAL A 436 -11.63 1.41 17.12
N LEU A 437 -10.74 2.12 17.83
CA LEU A 437 -10.38 1.73 19.19
C LEU A 437 -11.58 1.78 20.14
N THR A 438 -12.43 2.79 20.03
CA THR A 438 -13.64 2.90 20.85
C THR A 438 -14.60 1.73 20.58
N TYR A 439 -14.76 1.35 19.31
CA TYR A 439 -15.56 0.20 18.91
C TYR A 439 -15.02 -1.11 19.53
N LEU A 440 -13.71 -1.36 19.40
CA LEU A 440 -13.07 -2.55 19.98
C LEU A 440 -13.15 -2.57 21.53
N LYS A 441 -13.00 -1.42 22.20
CA LYS A 441 -13.19 -1.31 23.66
C LYS A 441 -14.62 -1.68 24.08
N ARG A 442 -15.61 -1.22 23.32
CA ARG A 442 -17.01 -1.54 23.63
C ARG A 442 -17.28 -3.03 23.41
N LEU A 443 -16.69 -3.66 22.39
CA LEU A 443 -16.79 -5.11 22.19
C LEU A 443 -16.22 -5.89 23.38
N LEU A 444 -15.15 -5.41 24.01
CA LEU A 444 -14.61 -6.02 25.24
C LEU A 444 -15.55 -5.89 26.45
N SER A 445 -16.30 -4.78 26.56
CA SER A 445 -17.25 -4.58 27.66
C SER A 445 -18.54 -5.36 27.51
N GLY A 446 -18.81 -5.91 26.33
CA GLY A 446 -20.00 -6.69 26.02
C GLY A 446 -20.35 -6.56 24.54
N SER A 447 -20.83 -7.63 23.94
CA SER A 447 -21.33 -7.64 22.55
C SER A 447 -22.73 -8.19 22.50
N VAL A 448 -23.55 -7.65 21.60
CA VAL A 448 -24.84 -8.21 21.22
C VAL A 448 -24.76 -8.61 19.75
N GLU A 449 -25.30 -9.77 19.42
CA GLU A 449 -25.53 -10.16 18.03
C GLU A 449 -26.79 -9.43 17.57
N LEU A 450 -26.64 -8.49 16.63
CA LEU A 450 -27.77 -7.73 16.10
C LEU A 450 -28.13 -8.28 14.72
N LYS A 451 -29.08 -9.21 14.70
CA LYS A 451 -29.67 -9.75 13.46
C LYS A 451 -30.62 -8.72 12.85
N ARG A 452 -30.09 -7.67 12.23
CA ARG A 452 -30.88 -6.62 11.56
C ARG A 452 -30.42 -6.40 10.13
N THR A 453 -31.36 -6.39 9.19
CA THR A 453 -31.09 -6.07 7.78
C THR A 453 -32.15 -5.14 7.19
N LYS A 454 -31.87 -4.53 6.04
CA LYS A 454 -32.87 -3.78 5.27
C LYS A 454 -33.63 -4.73 4.34
N LEU A 455 -34.94 -4.57 4.25
CA LEU A 455 -35.77 -5.16 3.21
C LEU A 455 -36.26 -4.05 2.28
N MET A 456 -35.68 -3.97 1.09
CA MET A 456 -35.87 -2.87 0.14
C MET A 456 -36.86 -3.28 -0.94
N LEU A 457 -37.98 -2.58 -1.06
CA LEU A 457 -38.94 -2.80 -2.14
C LEU A 457 -38.68 -1.84 -3.30
N VAL A 458 -38.49 -2.40 -4.48
CA VAL A 458 -38.25 -1.65 -5.71
C VAL A 458 -39.16 -2.15 -6.83
N GLY A 459 -39.45 -1.28 -7.80
CA GLY A 459 -40.40 -1.57 -8.86
C GLY A 459 -41.29 -0.37 -9.19
N LEU A 460 -41.98 -0.43 -10.32
CA LEU A 460 -42.83 0.67 -10.77
C LEU A 460 -43.96 1.00 -9.79
N GLY A 461 -44.51 2.22 -9.90
CA GLY A 461 -45.74 2.59 -9.20
C GLY A 461 -46.86 1.59 -9.45
N GLN A 462 -47.70 1.35 -8.44
CA GLN A 462 -48.84 0.42 -8.50
C GLN A 462 -48.47 -1.06 -8.76
N ALA A 463 -47.19 -1.42 -8.63
CA ALA A 463 -46.76 -2.83 -8.67
C ALA A 463 -47.26 -3.68 -7.48
N GLY A 464 -47.81 -3.07 -6.43
CA GLY A 464 -48.28 -3.76 -5.22
C GLY A 464 -47.27 -3.81 -4.08
N LYS A 465 -46.29 -2.91 -4.03
CA LYS A 465 -45.24 -2.85 -2.98
C LYS A 465 -45.81 -2.71 -1.56
N THR A 466 -46.61 -1.67 -1.33
CA THR A 466 -47.24 -1.39 -0.04
C THR A 466 -48.16 -2.54 0.41
N SER A 467 -48.99 -3.06 -0.51
CA SER A 467 -49.86 -4.21 -0.25
C SER A 467 -49.06 -5.46 0.15
N LEU A 468 -47.95 -5.73 -0.53
CA LEU A 468 -47.07 -6.85 -0.22
C LEU A 468 -46.45 -6.71 1.17
N LEU A 469 -45.96 -5.53 1.54
CA LEU A 469 -45.39 -5.27 2.87
C LEU A 469 -46.38 -5.51 3.99
N ARG A 470 -47.60 -4.97 3.87
CA ARG A 470 -48.67 -5.20 4.84
C ARG A 470 -48.98 -6.69 4.99
N THR A 471 -49.07 -7.41 3.86
CA THR A 471 -49.37 -8.84 3.87
C THR A 471 -48.24 -9.66 4.51
N LEU A 472 -46.97 -9.32 4.28
CA LEU A 472 -45.82 -9.99 4.91
C LEU A 472 -45.82 -9.90 6.43
N LYS A 473 -46.34 -8.80 6.98
CA LYS A 473 -46.55 -8.61 8.42
C LYS A 473 -47.80 -9.31 8.97
N GLY A 474 -48.66 -9.83 8.10
CA GLY A 474 -49.96 -10.40 8.49
C GLY A 474 -51.09 -9.35 8.66
N GLU A 475 -50.90 -8.13 8.16
CA GLU A 475 -51.96 -7.11 8.12
C GLU A 475 -52.95 -7.38 6.97
N GLN A 476 -54.21 -7.00 7.13
CA GLN A 476 -55.20 -7.12 6.06
C GLN A 476 -54.99 -6.05 4.98
N CYS A 477 -55.14 -6.44 3.72
CA CYS A 477 -55.02 -5.54 2.59
C CYS A 477 -56.32 -4.75 2.41
N ASP A 478 -56.43 -3.58 3.01
CA ASP A 478 -57.50 -2.63 2.68
C ASP A 478 -57.26 -2.00 1.30
N GLU A 479 -58.33 -1.80 0.52
CA GLU A 479 -58.30 -1.06 -0.76
C GLU A 479 -58.11 0.45 -0.49
N SER A 480 -57.00 0.84 0.14
CA SER A 480 -56.63 2.25 0.25
C SER A 480 -56.13 2.75 -1.12
N THR A 481 -56.86 3.69 -1.71
CA THR A 481 -56.58 4.33 -3.01
C THR A 481 -55.50 5.41 -2.96
N GLU A 482 -54.90 5.64 -1.79
CA GLU A 482 -53.87 6.65 -1.59
C GLU A 482 -52.51 6.14 -2.11
N LEU A 483 -51.92 6.89 -3.04
CA LEU A 483 -50.57 6.64 -3.52
C LEU A 483 -49.59 7.00 -2.40
N THR A 484 -48.67 6.09 -2.05
CA THR A 484 -47.56 6.37 -1.13
C THR A 484 -46.79 7.60 -1.60
N ASP A 485 -46.64 8.61 -0.73
CA ASP A 485 -45.82 9.79 -0.97
C ASP A 485 -44.53 9.69 -0.15
N GLY A 486 -43.39 9.91 -0.81
CA GLY A 486 -42.07 9.83 -0.17
C GLY A 486 -41.57 8.41 0.16
N ILE A 487 -41.08 8.23 1.39
CA ILE A 487 -40.42 7.01 1.90
C ILE A 487 -41.08 6.63 3.22
N GLU A 488 -41.62 5.41 3.30
CA GLU A 488 -42.11 4.82 4.54
C GLU A 488 -41.11 3.76 5.03
N ILE A 489 -40.67 3.88 6.28
CA ILE A 489 -39.77 2.93 6.93
C ILE A 489 -40.49 2.33 8.12
N ASP A 490 -40.54 1.02 8.18
CA ASP A 490 -41.13 0.29 9.29
C ASP A 490 -40.34 -0.98 9.62
N ASP A 491 -40.49 -1.52 10.82
CA ASP A 491 -39.76 -2.69 11.28
C ASP A 491 -40.66 -3.94 11.25
N TRP A 492 -40.12 -5.03 10.70
CA TRP A 492 -40.72 -6.36 10.75
C TRP A 492 -39.82 -7.29 11.55
N ILE A 493 -40.30 -7.67 12.73
CA ILE A 493 -39.57 -8.49 13.68
C ILE A 493 -40.06 -9.92 13.57
N ILE A 494 -39.12 -10.85 13.47
CA ILE A 494 -39.37 -12.28 13.38
C ILE A 494 -38.63 -12.97 14.51
N ASP A 495 -39.37 -13.70 15.34
CA ASP A 495 -38.80 -14.53 16.39
C ASP A 495 -38.25 -15.82 15.75
N LEU A 496 -36.96 -16.07 15.91
CA LEU A 496 -36.27 -17.25 15.41
C LEU A 496 -36.37 -18.41 16.42
N GLU A 497 -36.15 -19.64 15.93
CA GLU A 497 -36.23 -20.85 16.76
C GLU A 497 -35.18 -20.89 17.89
N ASP A 498 -34.06 -20.20 17.72
CA ASP A 498 -33.00 -20.08 18.72
C ASP A 498 -33.33 -19.05 19.84
N GLY A 499 -34.50 -18.41 19.78
CA GLY A 499 -34.96 -17.40 20.72
C GLY A 499 -34.39 -16.00 20.46
N SER A 500 -33.66 -15.79 19.38
CA SER A 500 -33.21 -14.48 18.92
C SER A 500 -34.22 -13.83 17.96
N ASN A 501 -34.11 -12.51 17.76
CA ASN A 501 -35.03 -11.76 16.91
C ASN A 501 -34.32 -11.28 15.65
N LEU A 502 -34.83 -11.65 14.48
CA LEU A 502 -34.43 -11.11 13.18
C LEU A 502 -35.30 -9.88 12.87
N THR A 503 -34.67 -8.72 12.71
CA THR A 503 -35.37 -7.46 12.42
C THR A 503 -35.10 -7.02 10.98
N PHE A 504 -36.16 -6.92 10.18
CA PHE A 504 -36.12 -6.29 8.87
C PHE A 504 -36.57 -4.84 8.99
N SER A 505 -35.69 -3.89 8.66
CA SER A 505 -36.10 -2.53 8.37
C SER A 505 -36.65 -2.50 6.96
N MET A 506 -37.97 -2.44 6.81
CA MET A 506 -38.65 -2.41 5.52
C MET A 506 -38.68 -0.98 4.98
N TRP A 507 -38.32 -0.82 3.72
CA TRP A 507 -38.33 0.47 3.04
C TRP A 507 -39.30 0.41 1.87
N ASP A 508 -40.45 1.08 2.01
CA ASP A 508 -41.40 1.30 0.93
C ASP A 508 -41.14 2.67 0.31
N PHE A 509 -40.90 2.66 -0.99
CA PHE A 509 -40.62 3.86 -1.76
C PHE A 509 -41.79 4.17 -2.68
N ALA A 510 -42.21 5.45 -2.69
CA ALA A 510 -43.13 5.96 -3.68
C ALA A 510 -42.64 5.61 -5.11
N GLY A 511 -43.51 4.97 -5.89
CA GLY A 511 -43.20 4.53 -7.25
C GLY A 511 -43.37 5.62 -8.32
N GLN A 512 -43.35 6.90 -7.94
CA GLN A 512 -43.41 8.00 -8.90
C GLN A 512 -42.04 8.23 -9.53
N SER A 513 -42.01 8.56 -10.82
CA SER A 513 -40.78 8.69 -11.59
C SER A 513 -39.81 9.75 -11.10
N VAL A 514 -40.32 10.75 -10.37
CA VAL A 514 -39.54 11.84 -9.77
C VAL A 514 -38.58 11.33 -8.68
N TYR A 515 -38.91 10.23 -8.00
CA TYR A 515 -38.12 9.71 -6.88
C TYR A 515 -37.12 8.61 -7.27
N TYR A 516 -37.09 8.16 -8.53
CA TYR A 516 -36.19 7.07 -8.94
C TYR A 516 -34.70 7.40 -8.76
N ASN A 517 -34.31 8.65 -8.98
CA ASN A 517 -32.93 9.09 -8.77
C ASN A 517 -32.57 9.20 -7.28
N THR A 518 -33.54 9.48 -6.41
CA THR A 518 -33.30 9.58 -4.96
C THR A 518 -33.18 8.22 -4.29
N HIS A 519 -33.84 7.19 -4.83
CA HIS A 519 -33.80 5.82 -4.28
C HIS A 519 -32.39 5.22 -4.31
N GLN A 520 -31.56 5.60 -5.30
CA GLN A 520 -30.19 5.13 -5.45
C GLN A 520 -29.29 5.47 -4.25
N PHE A 521 -29.59 6.55 -3.51
CA PHE A 521 -28.83 6.91 -2.31
C PHE A 521 -29.03 5.96 -1.13
N PHE A 522 -30.10 5.16 -1.14
CA PHE A 522 -30.46 4.25 -0.05
C PHE A 522 -30.12 2.79 -0.34
N LEU A 523 -29.75 2.48 -1.59
CA LEU A 523 -29.27 1.16 -1.98
C LEU A 523 -27.92 0.86 -1.30
N SER A 524 -27.79 -0.31 -0.71
CA SER A 524 -26.59 -0.76 -0.02
C SER A 524 -26.47 -2.28 -0.08
N SER A 525 -25.25 -2.81 -0.19
CA SER A 525 -24.98 -4.25 -0.24
C SER A 525 -25.47 -5.02 1.00
N ARG A 526 -25.54 -4.37 2.17
CA ARG A 526 -26.17 -4.92 3.38
C ARG A 526 -27.69 -4.72 3.34
N GLY A 527 -28.38 -5.56 2.58
CA GLY A 527 -29.84 -5.53 2.46
C GLY A 527 -30.36 -6.64 1.55
N VAL A 528 -31.65 -6.91 1.64
CA VAL A 528 -32.40 -7.85 0.80
C VAL A 528 -33.36 -7.07 -0.07
N TYR A 529 -33.45 -7.41 -1.36
CA TYR A 529 -34.23 -6.67 -2.34
C TYR A 529 -35.43 -7.47 -2.84
N LEU A 530 -36.61 -6.85 -2.83
CA LEU A 530 -37.81 -7.35 -3.49
C LEU A 530 -38.10 -6.48 -4.71
N LEU A 531 -37.85 -7.00 -5.90
CA LEU A 531 -38.24 -6.38 -7.16
C LEU A 531 -39.68 -6.77 -7.49
N VAL A 532 -40.61 -5.88 -7.18
CA VAL A 532 -42.05 -6.12 -7.27
C VAL A 532 -42.58 -5.65 -8.62
N TRP A 533 -43.37 -6.49 -9.28
CA TRP A 533 -44.07 -6.13 -10.51
C TRP A 533 -45.48 -6.72 -10.56
N ASN A 534 -46.37 -6.04 -11.29
CA ASN A 534 -47.76 -6.48 -11.45
C ASN A 534 -47.87 -7.41 -12.67
N VAL A 535 -48.22 -8.68 -12.45
CA VAL A 535 -48.27 -9.69 -13.52
C VAL A 535 -49.34 -9.39 -14.59
N ARG A 536 -50.34 -8.56 -14.27
CA ARG A 536 -51.39 -8.14 -15.22
C ARG A 536 -50.87 -7.27 -16.35
N LEU A 537 -49.82 -6.50 -16.09
CA LEU A 537 -49.27 -5.55 -17.05
C LEU A 537 -48.25 -6.20 -17.98
N GLY A 538 -47.80 -7.43 -17.68
CA GLY A 538 -46.74 -8.10 -18.41
C GLY A 538 -45.34 -7.63 -17.99
N SER A 539 -44.35 -8.52 -18.14
CA SER A 539 -42.97 -8.29 -17.70
C SER A 539 -42.25 -7.21 -18.52
N GLU A 540 -42.62 -7.06 -19.79
CA GLU A 540 -42.08 -6.05 -20.71
C GLU A 540 -42.32 -4.61 -20.21
N TYR A 541 -43.44 -4.38 -19.53
CA TYR A 541 -43.82 -3.07 -19.00
C TYR A 541 -43.40 -2.86 -17.54
N ALA A 542 -42.81 -3.87 -16.91
CA ALA A 542 -42.44 -3.82 -15.49
C ALA A 542 -41.10 -3.12 -15.21
N GLY A 543 -40.29 -2.85 -16.26
CA GLY A 543 -38.97 -2.23 -16.10
C GLY A 543 -37.99 -3.06 -15.26
N LEU A 544 -38.13 -4.39 -15.28
CA LEU A 544 -37.33 -5.29 -14.43
C LEU A 544 -35.82 -5.11 -14.67
N GLU A 545 -35.40 -5.03 -15.93
CA GLU A 545 -33.98 -4.88 -16.28
C GLU A 545 -33.36 -3.59 -15.75
N PHE A 546 -34.12 -2.49 -15.77
CA PHE A 546 -33.67 -1.21 -15.23
C PHE A 546 -33.36 -1.34 -13.74
N TRP A 547 -34.28 -1.95 -12.97
CA TRP A 547 -34.11 -2.13 -11.54
C TRP A 547 -32.99 -3.12 -11.19
N LEU A 548 -32.93 -4.27 -11.88
CA LEU A 548 -31.85 -5.24 -11.70
C LEU A 548 -30.48 -4.63 -12.03
N SER A 549 -30.40 -3.82 -13.09
CA SER A 549 -29.19 -3.07 -13.41
C SER A 549 -28.84 -2.04 -12.33
N SER A 550 -29.83 -1.35 -11.77
CA SER A 550 -29.60 -0.40 -10.69
C SER A 550 -29.10 -1.08 -9.41
N ILE A 551 -29.70 -2.20 -9.01
CA ILE A 551 -29.27 -2.97 -7.82
C ILE A 551 -27.86 -3.52 -8.02
N SER A 552 -27.56 -4.15 -9.16
CA SER A 552 -26.23 -4.74 -9.42
C SER A 552 -25.09 -3.72 -9.41
N VAL A 553 -25.38 -2.45 -9.72
CA VAL A 553 -24.39 -1.36 -9.66
C VAL A 553 -24.21 -0.83 -8.23
N HIS A 554 -25.28 -0.66 -7.46
CA HIS A 554 -25.24 0.02 -6.16
C HIS A 554 -25.16 -0.92 -4.95
N ALA A 555 -25.62 -2.16 -5.08
CA ALA A 555 -25.65 -3.19 -4.05
C ALA A 555 -25.19 -4.55 -4.61
N PRO A 556 -23.94 -4.64 -5.12
CA PRO A 556 -23.42 -5.87 -5.71
C PRO A 556 -23.38 -7.01 -4.67
N GLY A 557 -23.86 -8.20 -5.04
CA GLY A 557 -23.92 -9.36 -4.17
C GLY A 557 -25.09 -9.40 -3.20
N ALA A 558 -25.94 -8.37 -3.15
CA ALA A 558 -27.13 -8.38 -2.30
C ALA A 558 -28.22 -9.31 -2.87
N PRO A 559 -28.90 -10.12 -2.05
CA PRO A 559 -29.90 -11.06 -2.54
C PRO A 559 -31.13 -10.34 -3.10
N VAL A 560 -31.54 -10.72 -4.32
CA VAL A 560 -32.69 -10.16 -5.02
C VAL A 560 -33.76 -11.22 -5.26
N PHE A 561 -34.99 -10.95 -4.84
CA PHE A 561 -36.18 -11.71 -5.19
C PHE A 561 -37.01 -10.94 -6.20
N VAL A 562 -37.34 -11.57 -7.33
CA VAL A 562 -38.27 -10.98 -8.31
C VAL A 562 -39.68 -11.48 -7.97
N VAL A 563 -40.56 -10.55 -7.60
CA VAL A 563 -41.88 -10.85 -7.04
C VAL A 563 -42.98 -10.35 -7.99
N GLY A 564 -43.67 -11.29 -8.63
CA GLY A 564 -44.88 -11.02 -9.42
C GLY A 564 -46.12 -10.99 -8.52
N THR A 565 -46.83 -9.88 -8.47
CA THR A 565 -48.05 -9.70 -7.67
C THR A 565 -49.32 -9.82 -8.52
N HIS A 566 -50.49 -9.89 -7.88
CA HIS A 566 -51.82 -9.95 -8.52
C HIS A 566 -52.07 -11.24 -9.33
N VAL A 567 -51.49 -12.37 -8.91
CA VAL A 567 -51.67 -13.66 -9.57
C VAL A 567 -53.13 -14.13 -9.56
N ASP A 568 -53.93 -13.65 -8.60
CA ASP A 568 -55.37 -13.91 -8.50
C ASP A 568 -56.18 -13.36 -9.69
N GLN A 569 -55.59 -12.46 -10.48
CA GLN A 569 -56.29 -11.75 -11.56
C GLN A 569 -55.88 -12.25 -12.95
N VAL A 570 -54.98 -13.24 -13.04
CA VAL A 570 -54.42 -13.71 -14.30
C VAL A 570 -54.33 -15.23 -14.30
N PHE A 571 -54.86 -15.89 -15.35
CA PHE A 571 -54.78 -17.35 -15.48
C PHE A 571 -53.40 -17.87 -15.85
N LYS A 572 -52.61 -17.08 -16.58
CA LYS A 572 -51.24 -17.42 -17.01
C LYS A 572 -50.41 -16.14 -17.21
N TYR A 573 -49.19 -16.17 -16.70
CA TYR A 573 -48.17 -15.16 -16.95
C TYR A 573 -46.94 -15.82 -17.58
N THR A 574 -46.08 -15.01 -18.19
CA THR A 574 -44.83 -15.45 -18.83
C THR A 574 -43.69 -14.56 -18.37
N LEU A 575 -42.65 -15.17 -17.83
CA LEU A 575 -41.40 -14.54 -17.48
C LEU A 575 -40.27 -15.49 -17.89
N ASP A 576 -39.28 -14.97 -18.61
CA ASP A 576 -38.08 -15.74 -18.95
C ASP A 576 -37.10 -15.69 -17.76
N GLU A 577 -37.32 -16.60 -16.82
CA GLU A 577 -36.52 -16.70 -15.60
C GLU A 577 -35.07 -17.10 -15.89
N GLU A 578 -34.84 -17.91 -16.92
CA GLU A 578 -33.50 -18.38 -17.30
C GLU A 578 -32.66 -17.26 -17.90
N ASP A 579 -33.23 -16.44 -18.79
CA ASP A 579 -32.54 -15.26 -19.34
C ASP A 579 -32.13 -14.31 -18.20
N LEU A 580 -33.07 -13.96 -17.32
CA LEU A 580 -32.81 -13.03 -16.22
C LEU A 580 -31.75 -13.55 -15.24
N LYS A 581 -31.82 -14.83 -14.84
CA LYS A 581 -30.79 -15.44 -13.97
C LYS A 581 -29.42 -15.52 -14.63
N SER A 582 -29.37 -15.75 -15.94
CA SER A 582 -28.09 -15.81 -16.67
C SER A 582 -27.38 -14.46 -16.70
N ARG A 583 -28.15 -13.37 -16.74
CA ARG A 583 -27.67 -11.98 -16.82
C ARG A 583 -27.42 -11.35 -15.45
N PHE A 584 -28.24 -11.69 -14.45
CA PHE A 584 -28.19 -11.12 -13.11
C PHE A 584 -28.02 -12.22 -12.06
N LYS A 585 -26.78 -12.40 -11.60
CA LYS A 585 -26.39 -13.47 -10.68
C LYS A 585 -26.87 -13.27 -9.24
N ASP A 586 -27.25 -12.04 -8.90
CA ASP A 586 -27.74 -11.67 -7.56
C ASP A 586 -29.21 -12.12 -7.34
N ILE A 587 -29.89 -12.62 -8.38
CA ILE A 587 -31.26 -13.15 -8.27
C ILE A 587 -31.25 -14.49 -7.54
N VAL A 588 -31.86 -14.51 -6.35
CA VAL A 588 -32.02 -15.71 -5.52
C VAL A 588 -33.22 -16.53 -5.97
N GLY A 589 -34.33 -15.87 -6.34
CA GLY A 589 -35.56 -16.57 -6.67
C GLY A 589 -36.64 -15.70 -7.33
N PHE A 590 -37.59 -16.40 -7.94
CA PHE A 590 -38.81 -15.82 -8.50
C PHE A 590 -40.00 -16.30 -7.67
N HIS A 591 -40.86 -15.36 -7.28
CA HIS A 591 -42.03 -15.65 -6.47
C HIS A 591 -43.24 -14.96 -7.04
N PHE A 592 -44.37 -15.66 -7.00
CA PHE A 592 -45.62 -15.20 -7.57
C PHE A 592 -46.68 -15.24 -6.46
N VAL A 593 -47.25 -14.07 -6.16
CA VAL A 593 -48.03 -13.87 -4.94
C VAL A 593 -49.31 -13.09 -5.20
N SER A 594 -50.29 -13.29 -4.33
CA SER A 594 -51.47 -12.42 -4.24
C SER A 594 -51.58 -11.87 -2.83
N SER A 595 -51.39 -10.56 -2.68
CA SER A 595 -51.67 -9.84 -1.42
C SER A 595 -53.15 -9.88 -1.04
N LYS A 596 -54.05 -10.19 -1.99
CA LYS A 596 -55.49 -10.27 -1.76
C LYS A 596 -55.92 -11.63 -1.19
N THR A 597 -55.40 -12.72 -1.76
CA THR A 597 -55.76 -14.08 -1.32
C THR A 597 -54.79 -14.67 -0.29
N GLY A 598 -53.59 -14.07 -0.15
CA GLY A 598 -52.48 -14.61 0.64
C GLY A 598 -51.67 -15.68 -0.10
N GLU A 599 -52.02 -16.01 -1.34
CA GLU A 599 -51.32 -17.03 -2.13
C GLU A 599 -49.83 -16.68 -2.29
N GLY A 600 -48.96 -17.66 -2.01
CA GLY A 600 -47.51 -17.55 -2.18
C GLY A 600 -46.76 -16.72 -1.12
N ILE A 601 -47.48 -16.01 -0.22
CA ILE A 601 -46.86 -15.08 0.73
C ILE A 601 -45.99 -15.80 1.77
N GLU A 602 -46.48 -16.89 2.37
CA GLU A 602 -45.70 -17.64 3.37
C GLU A 602 -44.44 -18.28 2.77
N GLN A 603 -44.51 -18.76 1.52
CA GLN A 603 -43.34 -19.30 0.82
C GLN A 603 -42.30 -18.22 0.54
N LEU A 604 -42.75 -17.03 0.10
CA LEU A 604 -41.88 -15.87 -0.09
C LEU A 604 -41.23 -15.45 1.24
N LYS A 605 -42.01 -15.36 2.31
CA LYS A 605 -41.54 -15.04 3.66
C LYS A 605 -40.44 -15.99 4.13
N GLN A 606 -40.66 -17.30 4.02
CA GLN A 606 -39.67 -18.31 4.38
C GLN A 606 -38.37 -18.13 3.58
N LYS A 607 -38.47 -17.90 2.27
CA LYS A 607 -37.30 -17.72 1.40
C LYS A 607 -36.51 -16.44 1.68
N ILE A 608 -37.19 -15.36 2.03
CA ILE A 608 -36.55 -14.12 2.49
C ILE A 608 -35.75 -14.39 3.77
N ILE A 609 -36.34 -15.09 4.74
CA ILE A 609 -35.67 -15.43 6.01
C ILE A 609 -34.45 -16.32 5.77
N GLU A 610 -34.61 -17.40 5.00
CA GLU A 610 -33.53 -18.33 4.65
C GLU A 610 -32.34 -17.60 4.01
N ALA A 611 -32.59 -16.82 2.94
CA ALA A 611 -31.53 -16.07 2.27
C ALA A 611 -30.88 -15.01 3.17
N THR A 612 -31.67 -14.39 4.07
CA THR A 612 -31.13 -13.42 5.02
C THR A 612 -30.19 -14.07 6.01
N LEU A 613 -30.56 -15.23 6.58
CA LEU A 613 -29.73 -15.94 7.55
C LEU A 613 -28.43 -16.49 6.94
N GLU A 614 -28.38 -16.67 5.62
CA GLU A 614 -27.14 -17.03 4.90
C GLU A 614 -26.17 -15.84 4.72
N GLU A 615 -26.64 -14.60 4.94
CA GLU A 615 -25.80 -13.41 4.79
C GLU A 615 -24.76 -13.31 5.92
N LYS A 616 -23.49 -13.14 5.52
CA LYS A 616 -22.34 -13.09 6.45
C LYS A 616 -22.47 -12.04 7.56
N TYR A 617 -23.22 -10.96 7.30
CA TYR A 617 -23.32 -9.84 8.23
C TYR A 617 -24.39 -10.01 9.31
N ILE A 618 -25.24 -11.04 9.24
CA ILE A 618 -26.35 -11.23 10.20
C ILE A 618 -25.86 -11.67 11.58
N ASP A 619 -24.83 -12.51 11.64
CA ASP A 619 -24.24 -12.99 12.90
C ASP A 619 -23.09 -12.09 13.38
N GLU A 620 -22.96 -10.86 12.84
CA GLU A 620 -21.95 -9.90 13.27
C GLU A 620 -22.19 -9.46 14.72
N LYS A 621 -21.15 -9.60 15.55
CA LYS A 621 -21.14 -9.08 16.91
C LYS A 621 -20.88 -7.58 16.89
N ILE A 622 -21.86 -6.82 17.35
CA ILE A 622 -21.70 -5.39 17.58
C ILE A 622 -21.55 -5.12 19.08
N PRO A 623 -20.88 -4.02 19.47
CA PRO A 623 -20.78 -3.67 20.88
C PRO A 623 -22.16 -3.43 21.49
N ALA A 624 -22.39 -3.97 22.70
CA ALA A 624 -23.60 -3.70 23.46
C ALA A 624 -23.71 -2.19 23.76
N THR A 625 -24.91 -1.63 23.66
CA THR A 625 -25.21 -0.22 23.96
C THR A 625 -24.93 0.16 25.40
#